data_AF-A0A943X6P0-F1
#
_entry.id   AF-A0A943X6P0-F1
#
_cell.length_a   1.000
_cell.length_b   1.000
_cell.length_c   1.000
_cell.angle_alpha   90.00
_cell.angle_beta   90.00
_cell.angle_gamma   90.00
#
_symmetry.space_group_name_H-M   'P 1'
#
loop_
_entity.id
_entity.type
_entity.pdbx_description
1 polymer ?
#
loop_
_entity_poly.entity_id
_entity_poly.type
_entity_poly.pdbx_seq_one_letter_code
_entity_poly.pdbx_strand_id
1 'polypeptide(L)'
;MATLFEDYAGRIPQVNKALKEYGFAEGEEGLQAARKLCQDKGFDPYMVCQETQQICFEDAKWAYVLGSAIAIKEAEKTGDKTASTAAANIGKGLQAFCLPGSVADDRKVGLGHGNLGA
;
A
#
# COMPACT_ATOMS: atom_id res chain seq x y z
N MET A 1 -5.17 -22.97 6.38
CA MET A 1 -4.25 -21.83 6.56
C MET A 1 -4.94 -20.60 6.02
N ALA A 2 -5.16 -19.58 6.85
CA ALA A 2 -5.70 -18.31 6.37
C ALA A 2 -4.58 -17.55 5.62
N THR A 3 -4.90 -16.99 4.46
CA THR A 3 -4.00 -16.10 3.73
C THR A 3 -4.07 -14.70 4.32
N LEU A 4 -3.00 -13.90 4.17
CA LEU A 4 -2.88 -12.57 4.77
C LEU A 4 -3.98 -11.59 4.35
N PHE A 5 -4.48 -11.74 3.12
CA PHE A 5 -5.58 -10.95 2.55
C PHE A 5 -6.33 -11.74 1.46
N GLU A 6 -7.43 -11.18 0.99
CA GLU A 6 -8.33 -11.76 0.00
C GLU A 6 -7.68 -11.86 -1.39
N ASP A 7 -7.87 -13.02 -2.04
CA ASP A 7 -7.24 -13.38 -3.31
C ASP A 7 -5.72 -13.15 -3.34
N TYR A 8 -5.05 -13.65 -2.30
CA TYR A 8 -3.61 -13.52 -2.14
C TYR A 8 -2.84 -13.96 -3.39
N ALA A 9 -3.19 -15.11 -3.97
CA ALA A 9 -2.52 -15.65 -5.15
C ALA A 9 -2.64 -14.73 -6.39
N GLY A 10 -3.80 -14.09 -6.59
CA GLY A 10 -4.01 -13.17 -7.71
C GLY A 10 -3.29 -11.83 -7.55
N ARG A 11 -3.20 -11.30 -6.32
CA ARG A 11 -2.63 -9.97 -6.05
C ARG A 11 -1.12 -10.00 -5.77
N ILE A 12 -0.61 -11.06 -5.14
CA ILE A 12 0.77 -11.08 -4.64
C ILE A 12 1.85 -10.80 -5.70
N PRO A 13 1.73 -11.20 -6.99
CA PRO A 13 2.76 -10.88 -7.96
C PRO A 13 2.97 -9.37 -8.16
N GLN A 14 1.89 -8.58 -8.15
CA GLN A 14 1.98 -7.12 -8.27
C GLN A 14 2.46 -6.47 -6.98
N VAL A 15 1.98 -6.95 -5.84
CA VAL A 15 2.42 -6.48 -4.51
C VAL A 15 3.92 -6.72 -4.33
N ASN A 16 4.42 -7.90 -4.69
CA ASN A 16 5.85 -8.23 -4.65
C ASN A 16 6.69 -7.34 -5.56
N LYS A 17 6.19 -7.02 -6.76
CA LYS A 17 6.87 -6.08 -7.65
C LYS A 17 7.04 -4.71 -6.99
N ALA A 18 5.97 -4.18 -6.37
CA ALA A 18 6.03 -2.93 -5.64
C ALA A 18 6.96 -3.01 -4.42
N LEU A 19 6.86 -4.05 -3.59
CA LEU A 19 7.75 -4.26 -2.45
C LEU A 19 9.23 -4.22 -2.86
N LYS A 20 9.59 -4.96 -3.91
CA LYS A 20 10.95 -4.99 -4.46
C LYS A 20 11.43 -3.63 -4.95
N GLU A 21 10.57 -2.89 -5.66
CA GLU A 21 10.88 -1.54 -6.17
C GLU A 21 11.30 -0.57 -5.05
N TYR A 22 10.72 -0.74 -3.85
CA TYR A 22 10.99 0.09 -2.68
C TYR A 22 11.93 -0.55 -1.65
N GLY A 23 12.60 -1.65 -2.02
CA GLY A 23 13.64 -2.29 -1.23
C GLY A 23 13.15 -3.13 -0.06
N PHE A 24 11.91 -3.63 -0.12
CA PHE A 24 11.36 -4.58 0.83
C PHE A 24 11.54 -6.03 0.33
N ALA A 25 11.51 -6.98 1.26
CA ALA A 25 11.37 -8.40 0.95
C ALA A 25 10.01 -8.68 0.27
N GLU A 26 9.83 -9.86 -0.28
CA GLU A 26 8.55 -10.28 -0.87
C GLU A 26 7.59 -10.88 0.16
N GLY A 27 6.32 -11.02 -0.22
CA GLY A 27 5.35 -11.75 0.57
C GLY A 27 4.98 -11.04 1.87
N GLU A 28 4.59 -11.85 2.85
CA GLU A 28 4.21 -11.38 4.17
C GLU A 28 5.37 -10.67 4.90
N GLU A 29 6.60 -11.18 4.79
CA GLU A 29 7.78 -10.55 5.42
C GLU A 29 7.96 -9.10 4.93
N GLY A 30 7.82 -8.88 3.63
CA GLY A 30 7.86 -7.55 3.03
C GLY A 30 6.80 -6.60 3.57
N LEU A 31 5.55 -7.07 3.65
CA LEU A 31 4.43 -6.28 4.15
C LEU A 31 4.55 -5.98 5.65
N GLN A 32 5.04 -6.93 6.44
CA GLN A 32 5.32 -6.70 7.87
C GLN A 32 6.45 -5.70 8.05
N ALA A 33 7.51 -5.76 7.23
CA ALA A 33 8.58 -4.77 7.25
C ALA A 33 8.08 -3.36 6.84
N ALA A 34 7.19 -3.28 5.85
CA ALA A 34 6.52 -2.04 5.45
C ALA A 34 5.66 -1.46 6.58
N ARG A 35 4.89 -2.30 7.29
CA ARG A 35 4.12 -1.89 8.48
C ARG A 35 5.03 -1.40 9.59
N LYS A 36 6.09 -2.15 9.89
CA LYS A 36 7.07 -1.78 10.92
C LYS A 36 7.71 -0.43 10.62
N LEU A 37 8.07 -0.16 9.36
CA LEU A 37 8.59 1.15 8.94
C LEU A 37 7.63 2.28 9.30
N CYS A 38 6.32 2.10 9.06
CA CYS A 38 5.32 3.10 9.42
C CYS A 38 5.19 3.26 10.95
N GLN A 39 5.18 2.14 11.69
CA GLN A 39 5.12 2.13 13.15
C GLN A 39 6.34 2.81 13.79
N ASP A 40 7.53 2.63 13.22
CA ASP A 40 8.76 3.32 13.65
C ASP A 40 8.68 4.84 13.42
N LYS A 41 7.80 5.32 12.53
CA LYS A 41 7.46 6.74 12.35
C LYS A 41 6.29 7.20 13.24
N GLY A 42 5.75 6.31 14.08
CA GLY A 42 4.75 6.64 15.10
C GLY A 42 3.30 6.47 14.69
N PHE A 43 2.99 5.73 13.60
CA PHE A 43 1.61 5.46 13.19
C PHE A 43 1.46 4.08 12.55
N ASP A 44 0.24 3.53 12.53
CA ASP A 44 -0.05 2.23 11.95
C ASP A 44 -1.14 2.31 10.88
N PRO A 45 -0.79 2.30 9.57
CA PRO A 45 -1.76 2.42 8.48
C PRO A 45 -2.82 1.32 8.50
N TYR A 46 -2.46 0.11 8.94
CA TYR A 46 -3.38 -1.02 9.02
C TYR A 46 -4.50 -0.73 10.03
N MET A 47 -4.13 -0.25 11.22
CA MET A 47 -5.08 0.10 12.27
C MET A 47 -5.89 1.35 11.90
N VAL A 48 -5.25 2.37 11.33
CA VAL A 48 -5.97 3.58 10.86
C VAL A 48 -7.04 3.23 9.83
N CYS A 49 -6.74 2.34 8.88
CA CYS A 49 -7.71 1.87 7.89
C CYS A 49 -8.89 1.13 8.57
N GLN A 50 -8.59 0.20 9.47
CA GLN A 50 -9.58 -0.56 10.25
C GLN A 50 -10.48 0.33 11.13
N GLU A 51 -9.91 1.34 11.79
CA GLU A 51 -10.65 2.26 12.65
C GLU A 51 -11.52 3.21 11.84
N THR A 52 -11.05 3.62 10.65
CA THR A 52 -11.81 4.46 9.74
C THR A 52 -13.03 3.72 9.16
N GLN A 53 -12.86 2.46 8.79
CA GLN A 53 -13.92 1.64 8.21
C GLN A 53 -13.82 0.20 8.76
N GLN A 54 -14.57 -0.10 9.81
CA GLN A 54 -14.45 -1.39 10.53
C GLN A 54 -14.78 -2.61 9.66
N ILE A 55 -15.51 -2.41 8.57
CA ILE A 55 -15.89 -3.46 7.61
C ILE A 55 -14.93 -3.54 6.40
N CYS A 56 -13.78 -2.87 6.43
CA CYS A 56 -12.81 -2.95 5.34
C CYS A 56 -12.18 -4.35 5.27
N PHE A 57 -11.93 -4.80 4.03
CA PHE A 57 -11.23 -6.03 3.74
C PHE A 57 -9.75 -5.97 4.15
N GLU A 58 -9.11 -7.13 4.29
CA GLU A 58 -7.68 -7.21 4.63
C GLU A 58 -6.80 -6.60 3.55
N ASP A 59 -7.14 -6.80 2.27
CA ASP A 59 -6.39 -6.25 1.14
C ASP A 59 -6.29 -4.71 1.20
N ALA A 60 -7.37 -4.01 1.56
CA ALA A 60 -7.38 -2.56 1.72
C ALA A 60 -6.42 -2.11 2.82
N LYS A 61 -6.44 -2.77 3.99
CA LYS A 61 -5.55 -2.44 5.11
C LYS A 61 -4.08 -2.62 4.74
N TRP A 62 -3.74 -3.73 4.08
CA TRP A 62 -2.38 -3.99 3.61
C TRP A 62 -1.95 -3.10 2.44
N ALA A 63 -2.89 -2.68 1.60
CA ALA A 63 -2.62 -1.72 0.53
C ALA A 63 -2.24 -0.35 1.09
N TYR A 64 -2.91 0.12 2.15
CA TYR A 64 -2.51 1.35 2.84
C TYR A 64 -1.17 1.20 3.57
N VAL A 65 -0.88 0.03 4.15
CA VAL A 65 0.46 -0.25 4.72
C VAL A 65 1.56 -0.08 3.67
N LEU A 66 1.41 -0.76 2.52
CA LEU A 66 2.39 -0.66 1.45
C LEU A 66 2.48 0.78 0.90
N GLY A 67 1.33 1.42 0.65
CA GLY A 67 1.29 2.80 0.14
C GLY A 67 1.95 3.82 1.08
N SER A 68 1.70 3.73 2.38
CA SER A 68 2.33 4.60 3.37
C SER A 68 3.84 4.36 3.45
N ALA A 69 4.29 3.11 3.40
CA ALA A 69 5.71 2.78 3.36
C ALA A 69 6.40 3.32 2.10
N ILE A 70 5.74 3.21 0.94
CA ILE A 70 6.19 3.81 -0.33
C ILE A 70 6.34 5.33 -0.20
N ALA A 71 5.34 6.01 0.36
CA ALA A 71 5.40 7.46 0.56
C ALA A 71 6.57 7.87 1.48
N ILE A 72 6.84 7.10 2.55
CA ILE A 72 7.98 7.33 3.43
C ILE A 72 9.30 7.16 2.66
N LYS A 73 9.46 6.08 1.90
CA LYS A 73 10.67 5.81 1.11
C LYS A 73 10.92 6.88 0.05
N GLU A 74 9.88 7.32 -0.64
CA GLU A 74 9.98 8.38 -1.64
C GLU A 74 10.34 9.72 -0.98
N ALA A 75 9.74 10.06 0.16
CA ALA A 75 10.10 11.27 0.90
C ALA A 75 11.55 11.24 1.41
N GLU A 76 12.06 10.08 1.83
CA GLU A 76 13.47 9.91 2.22
C GLU A 76 14.42 10.06 1.02
N LYS A 77 14.00 9.62 -0.17
CA LYS A 77 14.79 9.69 -1.41
C LYS A 77 14.81 11.09 -2.03
N THR A 78 13.68 11.79 -2.06
CA THR A 78 13.53 13.07 -2.76
C THR A 78 13.61 14.28 -1.83
N GLY A 79 13.36 14.09 -0.53
CA GLY A 79 13.21 15.16 0.44
C GLY A 79 11.83 15.83 0.44
N ASP A 80 10.94 15.48 -0.49
CA ASP A 80 9.58 16.04 -0.56
C ASP A 80 8.67 15.37 0.48
N LYS A 81 8.15 16.18 1.40
CA LYS A 81 7.28 15.77 2.50
C LYS A 81 5.90 16.43 2.42
N THR A 82 5.53 16.95 1.26
CA THR A 82 4.21 17.53 1.07
C THR A 82 3.12 16.46 1.15
N ALA A 83 1.96 16.84 1.69
CA ALA A 83 0.81 15.94 1.77
C ALA A 83 0.37 15.46 0.38
N SER A 84 0.47 16.32 -0.62
CA SER A 84 0.17 16.04 -2.02
C SER A 84 0.98 14.86 -2.57
N THR A 85 2.30 14.95 -2.48
CA THR A 85 3.22 13.90 -2.94
C THR A 85 3.05 12.61 -2.12
N ALA A 86 2.79 12.71 -0.82
CA ALA A 86 2.50 11.55 0.01
C ALA A 86 1.23 10.82 -0.44
N ALA A 87 0.14 11.54 -0.72
CA ALA A 87 -1.13 10.97 -1.19
C ALA A 87 -0.96 10.26 -2.55
N ALA A 88 -0.29 10.91 -3.50
CA ALA A 88 0.02 10.30 -4.80
C ALA A 88 0.86 9.01 -4.66
N ASN A 89 1.83 8.99 -3.75
CA ASN A 89 2.64 7.81 -3.47
C ASN A 89 1.87 6.68 -2.77
N ILE A 90 0.95 7.00 -1.84
CA ILE A 90 0.04 6.02 -1.26
C ILE A 90 -0.79 5.35 -2.38
N GLY A 91 -1.24 6.14 -3.36
CA GLY A 91 -1.95 5.62 -4.54
C GLY A 91 -1.19 4.53 -5.30
N LYS A 92 0.15 4.58 -5.35
CA LYS A 92 0.96 3.51 -5.97
C LYS A 92 0.84 2.18 -5.22
N GLY A 93 0.83 2.21 -3.89
CA GLY A 93 0.61 1.02 -3.06
C GLY A 93 -0.80 0.47 -3.24
N LEU A 94 -1.82 1.34 -3.26
CA LEU A 94 -3.20 0.94 -3.54
C LEU A 94 -3.33 0.30 -4.93
N GLN A 95 -2.64 0.84 -5.93
CA GLN A 95 -2.66 0.31 -7.28
C GLN A 95 -2.04 -1.09 -7.34
N ALA A 96 -0.98 -1.36 -6.58
CA ALA A 96 -0.33 -2.67 -6.55
C ALA A 96 -1.24 -3.80 -6.03
N PHE A 97 -2.28 -3.45 -5.29
CA PHE A 97 -3.30 -4.41 -4.87
C PHE A 97 -4.42 -4.59 -5.89
N CYS A 98 -4.55 -3.76 -6.94
CA CYS A 98 -5.60 -3.94 -7.95
C CYS A 98 -5.34 -5.21 -8.79
N LEU A 99 -6.31 -6.14 -8.80
CA LEU A 99 -6.16 -7.39 -9.55
C LEU A 99 -5.98 -7.13 -11.05
N PRO A 100 -4.99 -7.76 -11.71
CA PRO A 100 -4.77 -7.57 -13.14
C PRO A 100 -6.01 -7.97 -13.95
N GLY A 101 -6.41 -7.11 -14.89
CA GLY A 101 -7.61 -7.33 -15.71
C GLY A 101 -8.93 -7.02 -15.00
N SER A 102 -8.91 -6.61 -13.72
CA SER A 102 -10.10 -6.06 -13.06
C SER A 102 -10.38 -4.64 -13.53
N VAL A 103 -11.62 -4.18 -13.33
CA VAL A 103 -12.00 -2.77 -13.58
C VAL A 103 -11.14 -1.80 -12.76
N ALA A 104 -10.71 -2.20 -11.55
CA ALA A 104 -9.87 -1.37 -10.71
C ALA A 104 -8.45 -1.19 -11.27
N ASP A 105 -7.89 -2.25 -11.86
CA ASP A 105 -6.61 -2.18 -12.56
C ASP A 105 -6.73 -1.36 -13.86
N ASP A 106 -7.74 -1.64 -14.68
CA ASP A 106 -7.95 -0.92 -15.94
C ASP A 106 -8.12 0.60 -15.73
N ARG A 107 -9.00 0.98 -14.80
CA ARG A 107 -9.27 2.39 -14.47
C ARG A 107 -8.22 3.04 -13.57
N LYS A 108 -7.16 2.30 -13.21
CA LYS A 108 -6.09 2.76 -12.31
C LYS A 108 -6.62 3.37 -11.02
N VAL A 109 -7.57 2.68 -10.39
CA VAL A 109 -8.33 3.19 -9.22
C VAL A 109 -7.40 3.53 -8.06
N GLY A 110 -6.35 2.74 -7.81
CA GLY A 110 -5.39 3.05 -6.75
C GLY A 110 -4.64 4.36 -6.98
N LEU A 111 -4.13 4.57 -8.20
CA LEU A 111 -3.48 5.82 -8.58
C LEU A 111 -4.47 6.99 -8.54
N GLY A 112 -5.67 6.80 -9.06
CA GLY A 112 -6.74 7.78 -9.01
C GLY A 112 -7.09 8.18 -7.59
N HIS A 113 -7.21 7.21 -6.68
CA HIS A 113 -7.49 7.45 -5.26
C HIS A 113 -6.41 8.31 -4.60
N GLY A 114 -5.12 7.98 -4.82
CA GLY A 114 -4.02 8.80 -4.33
C GLY A 114 -4.07 10.23 -4.87
N ASN A 115 -4.35 10.38 -6.17
CA ASN A 115 -4.42 11.68 -6.83
C ASN A 115 -5.65 12.52 -6.45
N LEU A 116 -6.68 11.94 -5.82
CA LEU A 116 -7.80 12.73 -5.27
C LEU A 116 -7.40 13.51 -4.01
N GLY A 117 -6.45 12.97 -3.24
CA GLY A 117 -5.87 13.63 -2.07
C GLY A 117 -4.58 14.39 -2.35
N ALA A 118 -4.10 14.33 -3.60
CA ALA A 118 -2.91 15.03 -4.05
C ALA A 118 -3.19 16.50 -4.37
#